data_AF-A0A847N1J3-F1
#
_entry.id   AF-A0A847N1J3-F1
#
_cell.length_a   1.000
_cell.length_b   1.000
_cell.length_c   1.000
_cell.angle_alpha   90.00
_cell.angle_beta   90.00
_cell.angle_gamma   90.00
#
_symmetry.space_group_name_H-M   'P 1'
#
loop_
_entity.id
_entity.type
_entity.pdbx_description
1 polymer ?
#
loop_
_entity_poly.entity_id
_entity_poly.type
_entity_poly.pdbx_seq_one_letter_code
_entity_poly.pdbx_strand_id
1 'polypeptide(L)'
;DGDILIRRGFDFRYPYYLTFFVPMVEQLGGELISADGKKAIVNDQAWLKALTYMQQWGPSGRNLGSPTYKNARNLFNQDNNDIAMAHTGLYQQGRIEKDNPTFFNSGEWMVIPYPTFEDAVRDVAACYYGHFFMVNADSDPAVQKAAWQLAGYLLKHGEEYLTRGGNIIQPTKALFESETLKNMPYSQVFIDDMARSHMIYYGENSAEIQTQIRYAVESVMLSGVSPDKALANLRSAVQEIVDEQ
;
A
#
# COMPACT_ATOMS: atom_id res chain seq x y z
N ASP A 1 14.35 14.90 19.46
CA ASP A 1 14.58 16.09 20.31
C ASP A 1 13.49 16.08 21.37
N GLY A 2 13.82 15.57 22.55
CA GLY A 2 12.81 15.01 23.45
C GLY A 2 11.99 13.90 22.76
N ASP A 3 10.66 13.93 22.94
CA ASP A 3 9.71 12.98 22.34
C ASP A 3 9.46 13.19 20.84
N ILE A 4 10.05 14.22 20.24
CA ILE A 4 9.93 14.49 18.81
C ILE A 4 10.91 13.60 18.04
N LEU A 5 10.38 12.67 17.26
CA LEU A 5 11.12 11.90 16.26
C LEU A 5 11.65 12.82 15.17
N ILE A 6 12.97 13.02 15.16
CA ILE A 6 13.69 13.76 14.12
C ILE A 6 14.36 12.85 13.09
N ARG A 7 14.49 11.56 13.40
CA ARG A 7 15.00 10.50 12.51
C ARG A 7 14.18 9.24 12.70
N ARG A 8 13.90 8.51 11.62
CA ARG A 8 13.13 7.25 11.67
C ARG A 8 13.89 6.11 11.00
N GLY A 9 13.80 4.90 11.58
CA GLY A 9 14.37 3.71 10.94
C GLY A 9 13.54 3.26 9.74
N PHE A 10 12.22 3.24 9.90
CA PHE A 10 11.25 2.86 8.88
C PHE A 10 9.96 3.67 9.11
N ASP A 11 9.12 3.84 8.10
CA ASP A 11 7.71 4.13 8.34
C ASP A 11 6.82 3.64 7.21
N PHE A 12 5.55 3.44 7.55
CA PHE A 12 4.52 2.97 6.64
C PHE A 12 4.03 4.09 5.70
N ARG A 13 3.32 3.67 4.64
CA ARG A 13 2.68 4.58 3.68
C ARG A 13 1.24 4.87 4.09
N TYR A 14 1.06 5.70 5.10
CA TYR A 14 -0.27 6.17 5.50
C TYR A 14 -0.92 7.04 4.40
N PRO A 15 -2.27 7.07 4.27
CA PRO A 15 -3.27 6.27 5.00
C PRO A 15 -3.69 5.00 4.22
N TYR A 16 -2.81 4.38 3.43
CA TYR A 16 -3.15 3.25 2.55
C TYR A 16 -3.21 1.92 3.33
N TYR A 17 -4.07 1.82 4.35
CA TYR A 17 -4.10 0.66 5.25
C TYR A 17 -4.52 -0.65 4.57
N LEU A 18 -5.33 -0.59 3.51
CA LEU A 18 -5.61 -1.78 2.69
C LEU A 18 -4.37 -2.33 1.97
N THR A 19 -3.36 -1.49 1.72
CA THR A 19 -2.11 -1.86 1.04
C THR A 19 -1.14 -2.58 1.96
N PHE A 20 -1.01 -2.16 3.23
CA PHE A 20 0.04 -2.70 4.12
C PHE A 20 -0.51 -3.38 5.38
N PHE A 21 -1.57 -2.83 5.98
CA PHE A 21 -2.07 -3.33 7.27
C PHE A 21 -2.90 -4.60 7.10
N VAL A 22 -3.71 -4.70 6.05
CA VAL A 22 -4.46 -5.94 5.76
C VAL A 22 -3.52 -7.12 5.47
N PRO A 23 -2.47 -6.98 4.63
CA PRO A 23 -1.45 -8.02 4.48
C PRO A 23 -0.79 -8.46 5.77
N MET A 24 -0.52 -7.53 6.70
CA MET A 24 0.02 -7.89 8.03
C MET A 24 -0.93 -8.80 8.80
N VAL A 25 -2.24 -8.57 8.72
CA VAL A 25 -3.25 -9.45 9.31
C VAL A 25 -3.29 -10.81 8.59
N GLU A 26 -3.21 -10.82 7.27
CA GLU A 26 -3.25 -12.04 6.46
C GLU A 26 -2.03 -12.92 6.68
N GLN A 27 -0.85 -12.34 6.83
CA GLN A 27 0.36 -13.06 7.25
C GLN A 27 0.13 -13.85 8.56
N LEU A 28 -0.69 -13.31 9.46
CA LEU A 28 -1.07 -13.92 10.74
C LEU A 28 -2.31 -14.82 10.65
N GLY A 29 -2.83 -15.06 9.44
CA GLY A 29 -3.96 -15.96 9.19
C GLY A 29 -5.33 -15.34 9.38
N GLY A 30 -5.43 -14.01 9.40
CA GLY A 30 -6.72 -13.30 9.35
C GLY A 30 -7.15 -12.94 7.94
N GLU A 31 -8.40 -12.52 7.82
CA GLU A 31 -8.97 -12.00 6.56
C GLU A 31 -9.88 -10.81 6.89
N LEU A 32 -9.95 -9.83 5.97
CA LEU A 32 -10.85 -8.69 6.12
C LEU A 32 -12.31 -9.09 5.94
N ILE A 33 -12.60 -9.84 4.88
CA ILE A 33 -13.91 -10.39 4.59
C ILE A 33 -13.72 -11.89 4.32
N SER A 34 -14.61 -12.74 4.82
CA SER A 34 -14.60 -14.18 4.55
C SER A 34 -14.78 -14.49 3.06
N ALA A 35 -14.32 -15.66 2.64
CA ALA A 35 -14.41 -16.12 1.25
C ALA A 35 -15.84 -16.12 0.65
N ASP A 36 -16.87 -16.26 1.48
CA ASP A 36 -18.28 -16.18 1.05
C ASP A 36 -18.85 -14.75 1.03
N GLY A 37 -18.05 -13.75 1.38
CA GLY A 37 -18.42 -12.34 1.40
C GLY A 37 -19.24 -11.91 2.60
N LYS A 38 -19.55 -12.79 3.57
CA LYS A 38 -20.61 -12.53 4.58
C LYS A 38 -20.11 -12.09 5.94
N LYS A 39 -18.86 -12.36 6.28
CA LYS A 39 -18.32 -12.10 7.61
C LYS A 39 -17.14 -11.16 7.52
N ALA A 40 -17.26 -10.02 8.17
CA ALA A 40 -16.15 -9.10 8.38
C ALA A 40 -15.24 -9.61 9.51
N ILE A 41 -13.94 -9.33 9.40
CA ILE A 41 -12.92 -9.56 10.42
C ILE A 41 -12.86 -11.04 10.83
N VAL A 42 -12.19 -11.83 10.00
CA VAL A 42 -11.92 -13.26 10.24
C VAL A 42 -10.64 -13.40 11.07
N ASN A 43 -10.69 -14.28 12.08
CA ASN A 43 -9.60 -14.60 13.01
C ASN A 43 -9.13 -13.40 13.87
N ASP A 44 -9.85 -13.16 14.96
CA ASP A 44 -9.61 -12.08 15.92
C ASP A 44 -8.17 -12.02 16.41
N GLN A 45 -7.50 -13.15 16.62
CA GLN A 45 -6.13 -13.19 17.13
C GLN A 45 -5.13 -12.53 16.18
N ALA A 46 -5.29 -12.74 14.87
CA ALA A 46 -4.48 -12.11 13.84
C ALA A 46 -4.65 -10.58 13.85
N TRP A 47 -5.90 -10.12 13.92
CA TRP A 47 -6.24 -8.70 13.97
C TRP A 47 -5.73 -8.02 15.25
N LEU A 48 -5.92 -8.65 16.41
CA LEU A 48 -5.45 -8.13 17.69
C LEU A 48 -3.93 -7.97 17.69
N LYS A 49 -3.21 -8.95 17.13
CA LYS A 49 -1.75 -8.89 17.05
C LYS A 49 -1.28 -7.78 16.10
N ALA A 50 -1.92 -7.61 14.95
CA ALA A 50 -1.62 -6.50 14.03
C ALA A 50 -1.93 -5.12 14.63
N LEU A 51 -3.08 -4.96 15.29
CA LEU A 51 -3.45 -3.71 15.98
C LEU A 51 -2.50 -3.40 17.14
N THR A 52 -2.10 -4.43 17.90
CA THR A 52 -1.09 -4.29 18.97
C THR A 52 0.26 -3.87 18.41
N TYR A 53 0.66 -4.42 17.25
CA TYR A 53 1.87 -3.98 16.56
C TYR A 53 1.80 -2.49 16.22
N MET A 54 0.68 -2.02 15.64
CA MET A 54 0.52 -0.60 15.31
C MET A 54 0.48 0.28 16.56
N GLN A 55 -0.19 -0.14 17.63
CA GLN A 55 -0.16 0.55 18.93
C GLN A 55 1.28 0.73 19.43
N GLN A 56 2.07 -0.34 19.43
CA GLN A 56 3.48 -0.30 19.85
C GLN A 56 4.34 0.54 18.90
N TRP A 57 4.01 0.60 17.61
CA TRP A 57 4.72 1.43 16.63
C TRP A 57 4.48 2.93 16.84
N GLY A 58 3.25 3.30 17.19
CA GLY A 58 2.80 4.68 17.29
C GLY A 58 3.40 5.49 18.44
N PRO A 59 3.10 6.81 18.51
CA PRO A 59 3.64 7.71 19.53
C PRO A 59 3.29 7.33 20.97
N SER A 60 2.16 6.65 21.20
CA SER A 60 1.76 6.17 22.53
C SER A 60 2.48 4.89 22.97
N GLY A 61 3.19 4.21 22.05
CA GLY A 61 3.97 3.01 22.31
C GLY A 61 5.47 3.31 22.37
N ARG A 62 6.22 2.75 21.41
CA ARG A 62 7.67 2.92 21.27
C ARG A 62 8.06 4.18 20.50
N ASN A 63 7.07 4.92 19.98
CA ASN A 63 7.28 6.15 19.22
C ASN A 63 8.28 5.94 18.08
N LEU A 64 7.94 5.06 17.13
CA LEU A 64 8.78 4.70 15.98
C LEU A 64 8.31 5.34 14.67
N GLY A 65 7.02 5.65 14.57
CA GLY A 65 6.41 6.31 13.42
C GLY A 65 5.00 6.78 13.70
N SER A 66 4.41 7.51 12.75
CA SER A 66 3.06 8.07 12.90
C SER A 66 2.50 8.55 11.56
N PRO A 67 1.18 8.39 11.32
CA PRO A 67 0.50 9.02 10.18
C PRO A 67 0.53 10.56 10.21
N THR A 68 0.87 11.17 11.36
CA THR A 68 0.97 12.63 11.49
C THR A 68 2.29 13.23 10.98
N TYR A 69 3.30 12.39 10.72
CA TYR A 69 4.59 12.85 10.23
C TYR A 69 4.61 13.03 8.72
N LYS A 70 5.59 13.80 8.22
CA LYS A 70 5.87 13.89 6.78
C LYS A 70 6.09 12.48 6.23
N ASN A 71 5.45 12.16 5.10
CA ASN A 71 5.53 10.85 4.47
C ASN A 71 6.99 10.41 4.26
N ALA A 72 7.32 9.22 4.77
CA ALA A 72 8.65 8.61 4.73
C ALA A 72 9.31 8.67 3.35
N ARG A 73 8.57 8.29 2.31
CA ARG A 73 9.03 8.30 0.92
C ARG A 73 9.51 9.66 0.38
N ASN A 74 9.07 10.78 0.98
CA ASN A 74 9.52 12.12 0.59
C ASN A 74 10.81 12.52 1.30
N LEU A 75 11.11 11.89 2.43
CA LEU A 75 12.35 12.10 3.18
C LEU A 75 13.47 11.21 2.63
N PHE A 76 13.14 9.96 2.29
CA PHE A 76 14.13 8.98 1.81
C PHE A 76 14.96 9.50 0.63
N ASN A 77 14.34 10.18 -0.33
CA ASN A 77 15.03 10.74 -1.51
C ASN A 77 16.12 11.75 -1.16
N GLN A 78 16.04 12.38 0.01
CA GLN A 78 16.95 13.46 0.39
C GLN A 78 18.32 12.96 0.85
N ASP A 79 18.45 11.67 1.18
CA ASP A 79 19.71 11.06 1.65
C ASP A 79 20.43 11.89 2.73
N ASN A 80 19.65 12.36 3.71
CA ASN A 80 20.09 13.35 4.71
C ASN A 80 20.00 12.82 6.15
N ASN A 81 19.95 11.49 6.32
CA ASN A 81 19.77 10.79 7.61
C ASN A 81 18.44 11.03 8.34
N ASP A 82 17.41 11.57 7.69
CA ASP A 82 16.07 11.71 8.29
C ASP A 82 15.31 10.38 8.35
N ILE A 83 15.55 9.48 7.40
CA ILE A 83 14.91 8.16 7.36
C ILE A 83 15.79 7.11 6.67
N ALA A 84 15.84 5.90 7.23
CA ALA A 84 16.62 4.80 6.64
C ALA A 84 15.82 3.91 5.67
N MET A 85 14.51 3.70 5.92
CA MET A 85 13.66 2.86 5.07
C MET A 85 12.26 3.46 4.92
N ALA A 86 11.62 3.22 3.77
CA ALA A 86 10.25 3.68 3.52
C ALA A 86 9.42 2.63 2.79
N HIS A 87 8.21 2.36 3.27
CA HIS A 87 7.25 1.58 2.50
C HIS A 87 6.71 2.39 1.32
N THR A 88 6.88 1.90 0.10
CA THR A 88 6.49 2.60 -1.14
C THR A 88 6.42 1.63 -2.33
N GLY A 89 5.96 2.12 -3.47
CA GLY A 89 5.90 1.32 -4.71
C GLY A 89 7.04 1.63 -5.68
N LEU A 90 7.06 0.88 -6.78
CA LEU A 90 8.05 0.96 -7.87
C LEU A 90 8.25 2.39 -8.41
N TYR A 91 7.19 3.21 -8.44
CA TYR A 91 7.25 4.64 -8.83
C TYR A 91 8.26 5.46 -8.02
N GLN A 92 8.72 4.97 -6.85
CA GLN A 92 9.68 5.68 -6.03
C GLN A 92 11.04 5.83 -6.72
N GLN A 93 11.43 4.87 -7.55
CA GLN A 93 12.73 4.91 -8.23
C GLN A 93 12.85 6.16 -9.11
N GLY A 94 11.84 6.43 -9.95
CA GLY A 94 11.80 7.66 -10.75
C GLY A 94 11.71 8.94 -9.92
N ARG A 95 11.18 8.87 -8.69
CA ARG A 95 11.21 10.02 -7.77
C ARG A 95 12.60 10.25 -7.20
N ILE A 96 13.33 9.20 -6.83
CA ILE A 96 14.72 9.33 -6.38
C ILE A 96 15.55 9.91 -7.53
N GLU A 97 15.44 9.34 -8.74
CA GLU A 97 16.14 9.83 -9.93
C GLU A 97 15.88 11.31 -10.20
N LYS A 98 14.62 11.75 -10.09
CA LYS A 98 14.24 13.15 -10.29
C LYS A 98 14.70 14.08 -9.16
N ASP A 99 14.46 13.70 -7.92
CA ASP A 99 14.64 14.58 -6.76
C ASP A 99 16.10 14.64 -6.31
N ASN A 100 16.84 13.53 -6.46
CA ASN A 100 18.25 13.40 -6.06
C ASN A 100 19.00 12.41 -6.98
N PRO A 101 19.40 12.84 -8.19
CA PRO A 101 20.13 12.00 -9.14
C PRO A 101 21.44 11.44 -8.57
N THR A 102 22.10 12.17 -7.66
CA THR A 102 23.35 11.70 -7.02
C THR A 102 23.08 10.47 -6.16
N PHE A 103 22.03 10.50 -5.33
CA PHE A 103 21.63 9.35 -4.53
C PHE A 103 21.10 8.20 -5.40
N PHE A 104 20.36 8.50 -6.47
CA PHE A 104 19.92 7.45 -7.41
C PHE A 104 21.10 6.67 -8.01
N ASN A 105 22.17 7.37 -8.39
CA ASN A 105 23.34 6.78 -9.04
C ASN A 105 24.44 6.33 -8.06
N SER A 106 24.24 6.47 -6.74
CA SER A 106 25.28 6.17 -5.75
C SER A 106 25.51 4.67 -5.53
N GLY A 107 24.48 3.85 -5.76
CA GLY A 107 24.47 2.44 -5.35
C GLY A 107 24.15 2.23 -3.86
N GLU A 108 23.86 3.30 -3.11
CA GLU A 108 23.61 3.27 -1.65
C GLU A 108 22.14 3.08 -1.27
N TRP A 109 21.28 2.75 -2.24
CA TRP A 109 19.87 2.42 -2.00
C TRP A 109 19.52 1.08 -2.61
N MET A 110 18.57 0.39 -1.99
CA MET A 110 18.07 -0.88 -2.49
C MET A 110 16.58 -1.04 -2.24
N VAL A 111 15.98 -1.99 -2.97
CA VAL A 111 14.64 -2.50 -2.67
C VAL A 111 14.81 -3.91 -2.11
N ILE A 112 14.16 -4.17 -0.99
CA ILE A 112 14.12 -5.50 -0.36
C ILE A 112 12.69 -6.06 -0.45
N PRO A 113 12.52 -7.40 -0.41
CA PRO A 113 11.20 -8.03 -0.35
C PRO A 113 10.36 -7.49 0.80
N TYR A 114 9.05 -7.47 0.62
CA TYR A 114 8.12 -7.02 1.66
C TYR A 114 8.28 -7.88 2.93
N PRO A 115 8.51 -7.26 4.10
CA PRO A 115 8.75 -8.01 5.33
C PRO A 115 7.55 -8.85 5.75
N THR A 116 7.83 -10.02 6.31
CA THR A 116 6.84 -10.88 6.95
C THR A 116 7.09 -11.03 8.44
N PHE A 117 6.05 -11.29 9.22
CA PHE A 117 6.21 -11.70 10.61
C PHE A 117 7.03 -12.99 10.71
N GLU A 118 7.89 -13.10 11.72
CA GLU A 118 8.70 -14.30 11.97
C GLU A 118 7.83 -15.56 12.13
N ASP A 119 6.65 -15.41 12.73
CA ASP A 119 5.66 -16.47 12.92
C ASP A 119 4.47 -16.33 11.94
N ALA A 120 4.70 -15.77 10.75
CA ALA A 120 3.69 -15.73 9.70
C ALA A 120 3.25 -17.15 9.31
N VAL A 121 1.94 -17.35 9.22
CA VAL A 121 1.31 -18.60 8.75
C VAL A 121 0.98 -18.56 7.26
N ARG A 122 1.04 -17.36 6.65
CA ARG A 122 0.89 -17.15 5.20
C ARG A 122 2.00 -16.21 4.71
N ASP A 123 2.55 -16.52 3.54
CA ASP A 123 3.53 -15.67 2.89
C ASP A 123 2.81 -14.64 2.00
N VAL A 124 2.51 -13.46 2.56
CA VAL A 124 1.76 -12.38 1.88
C VAL A 124 2.56 -11.08 1.85
N ALA A 125 2.72 -10.47 0.66
CA ALA A 125 3.30 -9.14 0.48
C ALA A 125 2.25 -8.02 0.54
N ALA A 126 2.68 -6.77 0.48
CA ALA A 126 1.79 -5.62 0.36
C ALA A 126 0.82 -5.77 -0.83
N CYS A 127 -0.45 -5.44 -0.63
CA CYS A 127 -1.46 -5.45 -1.68
C CYS A 127 -1.23 -4.31 -2.68
N TYR A 128 -1.73 -4.49 -3.91
CA TYR A 128 -1.65 -3.49 -4.96
C TYR A 128 -3.04 -3.00 -5.37
N TYR A 129 -3.10 -1.82 -5.99
CA TYR A 129 -4.32 -1.27 -6.56
C TYR A 129 -4.04 -0.75 -7.97
N GLY A 130 -5.07 -0.76 -8.81
CA GLY A 130 -5.01 -0.24 -10.17
C GLY A 130 -5.55 1.17 -10.28
N HIS A 131 -5.04 1.92 -11.26
CA HIS A 131 -5.70 3.08 -11.82
C HIS A 131 -6.32 2.69 -13.16
N PHE A 132 -7.51 3.20 -13.45
CA PHE A 132 -8.26 2.84 -14.65
C PHE A 132 -8.68 4.09 -15.41
N PHE A 133 -8.65 4.01 -16.74
CA PHE A 133 -9.38 4.95 -17.57
C PHE A 133 -10.85 4.57 -17.59
N MET A 134 -11.72 5.52 -17.28
CA MET A 134 -13.17 5.36 -17.34
C MET A 134 -13.74 6.39 -18.32
N VAL A 135 -14.78 6.00 -19.06
CA VAL A 135 -15.51 6.88 -19.97
C VAL A 135 -16.87 7.18 -19.35
N ASN A 136 -17.21 8.47 -19.23
CA ASN A 136 -18.49 8.89 -18.68
C ASN A 136 -19.63 8.40 -19.59
N ALA A 137 -20.57 7.64 -19.01
CA ALA A 137 -21.73 7.07 -19.70
C ALA A 137 -22.74 8.12 -20.17
N ASP A 138 -22.73 9.32 -19.56
CA ASP A 138 -23.64 10.42 -19.90
C ASP A 138 -23.11 11.32 -21.04
N SER A 139 -21.88 11.10 -21.51
CA SER A 139 -21.30 11.86 -22.62
C SER A 139 -21.98 11.53 -23.95
N ASP A 140 -21.91 12.43 -24.94
CA ASP A 140 -22.38 12.15 -26.29
C ASP A 140 -21.76 10.86 -26.87
N PRO A 141 -22.49 10.03 -27.63
CA PRO A 141 -21.97 8.77 -28.16
C PRO A 141 -20.69 8.90 -28.99
N ALA A 142 -20.55 10.01 -29.73
CA ALA A 142 -19.34 10.30 -30.49
C ALA A 142 -18.13 10.58 -29.58
N VAL A 143 -18.35 11.29 -28.47
CA VAL A 143 -17.33 11.55 -27.45
C VAL A 143 -16.93 10.26 -26.75
N GLN A 144 -17.90 9.42 -26.37
CA GLN A 144 -17.61 8.12 -25.75
C GLN A 144 -16.71 7.26 -26.66
N LYS A 145 -17.04 7.18 -27.95
CA LYS A 145 -16.24 6.44 -28.93
C LYS A 145 -14.81 6.97 -29.03
N ALA A 146 -14.64 8.30 -29.13
CA ALA A 146 -13.33 8.92 -29.19
C ALA A 146 -12.52 8.73 -27.89
N ALA A 147 -13.18 8.82 -26.73
CA ALA A 147 -12.55 8.60 -25.43
C ALA A 147 -12.06 7.15 -25.27
N TRP A 148 -12.85 6.16 -25.70
CA TRP A 148 -12.42 4.77 -25.70
C TRP A 148 -11.25 4.51 -26.65
N GLN A 149 -11.22 5.16 -27.81
CA GLN A 149 -10.08 5.09 -28.73
C GLN A 149 -8.82 5.69 -28.10
N LEU A 150 -8.94 6.83 -27.42
CA LEU A 150 -7.82 7.46 -26.71
C LEU A 150 -7.31 6.57 -25.56
N ALA A 151 -8.21 6.03 -24.73
CA ALA A 151 -7.83 5.12 -23.65
C ALA A 151 -7.09 3.88 -24.21
N GLY A 152 -7.62 3.28 -25.29
CA GLY A 152 -6.98 2.15 -25.96
C GLY A 152 -5.63 2.50 -26.59
N TYR A 153 -5.45 3.74 -27.08
CA TYR A 153 -4.14 4.22 -27.53
C TYR A 153 -3.17 4.29 -26.34
N LEU A 154 -3.51 5.02 -25.29
CA LEU A 154 -2.65 5.20 -24.10
C LEU A 154 -2.22 3.86 -23.48
N LEU A 155 -3.13 2.89 -23.40
CA LEU A 155 -2.85 1.56 -22.83
C LEU A 155 -1.93 0.68 -23.69
N LYS A 156 -1.54 1.11 -24.90
CA LYS A 156 -0.50 0.43 -25.70
C LYS A 156 0.92 0.88 -25.37
N HIS A 157 1.08 1.98 -24.62
CA HIS A 157 2.38 2.60 -24.37
C HIS A 157 3.00 2.22 -23.01
N GLY A 158 2.87 0.96 -22.59
CA GLY A 158 3.31 0.52 -21.25
C GLY A 158 4.77 0.82 -20.93
N GLU A 159 5.68 0.67 -21.88
CA GLU A 159 7.09 1.03 -21.68
C GLU A 159 7.31 2.53 -21.51
N GLU A 160 6.54 3.38 -22.20
CA GLU A 160 6.63 4.83 -22.01
C GLU A 160 6.10 5.25 -20.63
N TYR A 161 5.04 4.60 -20.13
CA TYR A 161 4.59 4.81 -18.75
C TYR A 161 5.66 4.41 -17.72
N LEU A 162 6.37 3.32 -17.98
CA LEU A 162 7.43 2.83 -17.11
C LEU A 162 8.68 3.74 -17.15
N THR A 163 9.10 4.20 -18.32
CA THR A 163 10.38 4.92 -18.48
C THR A 163 10.25 6.44 -18.43
N ARG A 164 9.12 6.99 -18.87
CA ARG A 164 8.86 8.44 -18.99
C ARG A 164 7.71 8.90 -18.11
N GLY A 165 6.80 8.00 -17.76
CA GLY A 165 5.60 8.25 -16.95
C GLY A 165 5.83 8.21 -15.44
N GLY A 166 7.08 8.22 -14.97
CA GLY A 166 7.40 8.14 -13.54
C GLY A 166 7.29 6.73 -12.97
N ASN A 167 7.72 5.74 -13.75
CA ASN A 167 7.77 4.33 -13.36
C ASN A 167 6.40 3.78 -12.97
N ILE A 168 5.41 4.06 -13.82
CA ILE A 168 4.07 3.48 -13.72
C ILE A 168 4.07 2.15 -14.47
N ILE A 169 3.84 1.06 -13.76
CA ILE A 169 3.73 -0.27 -14.35
C ILE A 169 2.33 -0.50 -14.92
N GLN A 170 2.24 -0.90 -16.19
CA GLN A 170 1.00 -1.40 -16.77
C GLN A 170 0.93 -2.93 -16.62
N PRO A 171 -0.20 -3.49 -16.16
CA PRO A 171 -0.31 -4.93 -15.87
C PRO A 171 -0.53 -5.75 -17.15
N THR A 172 0.43 -5.74 -18.06
CA THR A 172 0.39 -6.48 -19.33
C THR A 172 1.48 -7.52 -19.39
N LYS A 173 1.19 -8.71 -19.95
CA LYS A 173 2.21 -9.75 -20.17
C LYS A 173 3.39 -9.24 -20.98
N ALA A 174 3.12 -8.42 -22.01
CA ALA A 174 4.14 -7.81 -22.85
C ALA A 174 5.14 -6.97 -22.04
N LEU A 175 4.68 -6.13 -21.11
CA LEU A 175 5.58 -5.34 -20.26
C LEU A 175 6.36 -6.22 -19.27
N PHE A 176 5.73 -7.28 -18.73
CA PHE A 176 6.41 -8.22 -17.82
C PHE A 176 7.49 -9.06 -18.53
N GLU A 177 7.31 -9.32 -19.82
CA GLU A 177 8.28 -10.03 -20.65
C GLU A 177 9.36 -9.11 -21.23
N SER A 178 9.18 -7.78 -21.17
CA SER A 178 10.08 -6.84 -21.84
C SER A 178 11.41 -6.66 -21.11
N GLU A 179 12.45 -6.40 -21.91
CA GLU A 179 13.78 -6.04 -21.40
C GLU A 179 13.73 -4.75 -20.58
N THR A 180 12.81 -3.84 -20.89
CA THR A 180 12.65 -2.57 -20.16
C THR A 180 12.29 -2.79 -18.69
N LEU A 181 11.35 -3.69 -18.38
CA LEU A 181 11.06 -4.01 -16.98
C LEU A 181 12.16 -4.88 -16.36
N LYS A 182 12.63 -5.92 -17.06
CA LYS A 182 13.65 -6.84 -16.53
C LYS A 182 14.96 -6.15 -16.15
N ASN A 183 15.38 -5.14 -16.92
CA ASN A 183 16.60 -4.38 -16.68
C ASN A 183 16.42 -3.21 -15.70
N MET A 184 15.20 -2.89 -15.27
CA MET A 184 14.97 -1.86 -14.25
C MET A 184 15.55 -2.31 -12.89
N PRO A 185 16.25 -1.44 -12.15
CA PRO A 185 16.84 -1.80 -10.86
C PRO A 185 15.81 -2.43 -9.91
N TYR A 186 16.16 -3.59 -9.37
CA TYR A 186 15.34 -4.33 -8.40
C TYR A 186 13.92 -4.71 -8.90
N SER A 187 13.67 -4.72 -10.21
CA SER A 187 12.35 -5.07 -10.78
C SER A 187 11.86 -6.45 -10.33
N GLN A 188 12.77 -7.42 -10.22
CA GLN A 188 12.46 -8.77 -9.78
C GLN A 188 11.84 -8.80 -8.38
N VAL A 189 12.29 -7.94 -7.45
CA VAL A 189 11.72 -7.86 -6.09
C VAL A 189 10.25 -7.47 -6.15
N PHE A 190 9.88 -6.50 -6.99
CA PHE A 190 8.48 -6.11 -7.16
C PHE A 190 7.65 -7.19 -7.83
N ILE A 191 8.21 -7.91 -8.80
CA ILE A 191 7.52 -9.01 -9.50
C ILE A 191 7.26 -10.16 -8.52
N ASP A 192 8.25 -10.51 -7.70
CA ASP A 192 8.15 -11.57 -6.70
C ASP A 192 7.15 -11.21 -5.60
N ASP A 193 7.18 -9.97 -5.09
CA ASP A 193 6.17 -9.48 -4.14
C ASP A 193 4.77 -9.41 -4.76
N MET A 194 4.66 -9.06 -6.05
CA MET A 194 3.37 -9.09 -6.75
C MET A 194 2.79 -10.52 -6.84
N ALA A 195 3.63 -11.53 -7.03
CA ALA A 195 3.19 -12.94 -7.13
C ALA A 195 2.64 -13.50 -5.81
N ARG A 196 3.03 -12.92 -4.67
CA ARG A 196 2.60 -13.28 -3.31
C ARG A 196 1.71 -12.22 -2.66
N SER A 197 1.13 -11.31 -3.44
CA SER A 197 0.14 -10.32 -3.00
C SER A 197 -1.16 -10.46 -3.78
N HIS A 198 -2.16 -9.63 -3.44
CA HIS A 198 -3.41 -9.57 -4.18
C HIS A 198 -3.87 -8.12 -4.38
N MET A 199 -4.81 -7.95 -5.31
CA MET A 199 -5.41 -6.66 -5.57
C MET A 199 -6.32 -6.25 -4.41
N ILE A 200 -6.29 -4.97 -4.06
CA ILE A 200 -7.26 -4.35 -3.17
C ILE A 200 -8.58 -4.23 -3.94
N TYR A 201 -9.51 -5.13 -3.66
CA TYR A 201 -10.85 -5.08 -4.23
C TYR A 201 -11.87 -5.70 -3.27
N TYR A 202 -12.67 -4.85 -2.63
CA TYR A 202 -13.76 -5.22 -1.71
C TYR A 202 -15.09 -4.64 -2.19
N GLY A 203 -15.29 -4.60 -3.52
CA GLY A 203 -16.45 -4.00 -4.15
C GLY A 203 -16.47 -2.47 -4.07
N GLU A 204 -17.65 -1.88 -4.29
CA GLU A 204 -17.89 -0.43 -4.27
C GLU A 204 -17.56 0.21 -2.92
N ASN A 205 -17.68 -0.55 -1.83
CA ASN A 205 -17.45 -0.06 -0.47
C ASN A 205 -15.96 -0.05 -0.05
N SER A 206 -15.02 -0.40 -0.94
CA SER A 206 -13.58 -0.45 -0.62
C SER A 206 -13.06 0.85 0.02
N ALA A 207 -13.54 2.02 -0.44
CA ALA A 207 -13.15 3.32 0.10
C ALA A 207 -13.67 3.55 1.53
N GLU A 208 -14.88 3.08 1.82
CA GLU A 208 -15.49 3.18 3.13
C GLU A 208 -14.83 2.21 4.12
N ILE A 209 -14.58 0.97 3.70
CA ILE A 209 -13.86 -0.02 4.51
C ILE A 209 -12.45 0.48 4.86
N GLN A 210 -11.72 1.07 3.90
CA GLN A 210 -10.42 1.69 4.18
C GLN A 210 -10.53 2.78 5.25
N THR A 211 -11.62 3.55 5.26
CA THR A 211 -11.87 4.59 6.26
C THR A 211 -12.06 3.98 7.65
N GLN A 212 -12.78 2.87 7.77
CA GLN A 212 -12.96 2.19 9.06
C GLN A 212 -11.65 1.59 9.59
N ILE A 213 -10.85 0.98 8.71
CA ILE A 213 -9.52 0.46 9.09
C ILE A 213 -8.61 1.59 9.56
N ARG A 214 -8.62 2.74 8.85
CA ARG A 214 -7.89 3.93 9.30
C ARG A 214 -8.28 4.31 10.72
N TYR A 215 -9.58 4.41 11.02
CA TYR A 215 -10.02 4.79 12.37
C TYR A 215 -9.55 3.79 13.43
N ALA A 216 -9.63 2.48 13.15
CA ALA A 216 -9.14 1.46 14.06
C ALA A 216 -7.63 1.63 14.33
N VAL A 217 -6.81 1.70 13.28
CA VAL A 217 -5.35 1.80 13.40
C VAL A 217 -4.93 3.12 14.07
N GLU A 218 -5.49 4.24 13.66
CA GLU A 218 -5.14 5.55 14.22
C GLU A 218 -5.61 5.69 15.67
N SER A 219 -6.74 5.08 16.04
CA SER A 219 -7.22 5.12 17.44
C SER A 219 -6.29 4.38 18.41
N VAL A 220 -5.72 3.24 18.00
CA VAL A 220 -4.76 2.50 18.84
C VAL A 220 -3.40 3.18 18.86
N MET A 221 -2.99 3.83 17.76
CA MET A 221 -1.71 4.55 17.67
C MET A 221 -1.71 5.88 18.44
N LEU A 222 -2.76 6.68 18.26
CA LEU A 222 -2.78 8.10 18.62
C LEU A 222 -3.68 8.43 19.82
N SER A 223 -4.72 7.63 20.05
CA SER A 223 -5.78 7.96 21.02
C SER A 223 -5.80 7.03 22.23
N GLY A 224 -4.85 6.09 22.34
CA GLY A 224 -4.74 5.16 23.47
C GLY A 224 -5.90 4.18 23.59
N VAL A 225 -6.68 3.97 22.52
CA VAL A 225 -7.72 2.94 22.49
C VAL A 225 -7.07 1.56 22.54
N SER A 226 -7.63 0.62 23.31
CA SER A 226 -7.11 -0.74 23.36
C SER A 226 -7.36 -1.48 22.03
N PRO A 227 -6.46 -2.39 21.61
CA PRO A 227 -6.66 -3.21 20.42
C PRO A 227 -8.00 -3.95 20.40
N ASP A 228 -8.46 -4.50 21.53
CA ASP A 228 -9.76 -5.16 21.65
C ASP A 228 -10.93 -4.23 21.31
N LYS A 229 -10.92 -3.01 21.87
CA LYS A 229 -11.99 -2.04 21.62
C LYS A 229 -11.96 -1.55 20.18
N ALA A 230 -10.78 -1.28 19.63
CA ALA A 230 -10.63 -0.89 18.23
C ALA A 230 -11.11 -1.99 17.28
N LEU A 231 -10.79 -3.26 17.58
CA LEU A 231 -11.24 -4.41 16.79
C LEU A 231 -12.75 -4.60 16.83
N ALA A 232 -13.37 -4.48 18.02
CA ALA A 232 -14.82 -4.59 18.16
C ALA A 232 -15.55 -3.52 17.34
N ASN A 233 -15.07 -2.27 17.42
CA ASN A 233 -15.63 -1.16 16.64
C ASN A 233 -15.44 -1.37 15.13
N LEU A 234 -14.24 -1.78 14.71
CA LEU A 234 -13.93 -2.09 13.31
C LEU A 234 -14.85 -3.17 12.77
N ARG A 235 -15.03 -4.28 13.51
CA ARG A 235 -15.89 -5.38 13.10
C ARG A 235 -17.32 -4.91 12.92
N SER A 236 -17.87 -4.18 13.88
CA SER A 236 -19.24 -3.68 13.79
C SER A 236 -19.43 -2.82 12.54
N ALA A 237 -18.53 -1.85 12.32
CA ALA A 237 -18.63 -0.93 11.19
C ALA A 237 -18.43 -1.62 9.83
N VAL A 238 -17.48 -2.55 9.72
CA VAL A 238 -17.26 -3.28 8.45
C VAL A 238 -18.36 -4.31 8.21
N GLN A 239 -18.91 -4.94 9.25
CA GLN A 239 -20.03 -5.86 9.08
C GLN A 239 -21.28 -5.14 8.59
N GLU A 240 -21.57 -3.94 9.10
CA GLU A 240 -22.68 -3.10 8.60
C GLU A 240 -22.54 -2.82 7.10
N ILE A 241 -21.34 -2.42 6.66
CA ILE A 241 -21.03 -2.19 5.24
C ILE A 241 -21.20 -3.47 4.38
N VAL A 242 -20.91 -4.64 4.95
CA VAL A 242 -21.05 -5.94 4.28
C VAL A 242 -22.52 -6.37 4.20
N ASP A 243 -23.30 -6.12 5.25
CA ASP A 243 -24.71 -6.50 5.33
C ASP A 243 -25.61 -5.62 4.44
N GLU A 244 -25.15 -4.43 4.04
CA GLU A 244 -25.83 -3.53 3.12
C GLU A 244 -25.66 -3.90 1.63
N GLN A 245 -24.85 -4.92 1.31
CA GLN A 245 -24.66 -5.46 -0.06
C GLN A 245 -25.70 -6.52 -0.44
#